data_AF-A2GAI4-F1
#
_entry.id   AF-A2GAI4-F1
#
_cell.length_a   1.000
_cell.length_b   1.000
_cell.length_c   1.000
_cell.angle_alpha   90.00
_cell.angle_beta   90.00
_cell.angle_gamma   90.00
#
_symmetry.space_group_name_H-M   'P 1'
#
loop_
_entity.id
_entity.type
_entity.pdbx_description
1 polymer ?
#
loop_
_entity_poly.entity_id
_entity_poly.type
_entity_poly.pdbx_seq_one_letter_code
_entity_poly.pdbx_strand_id
1 'polypeptide(L)'
;MNQSVRYFLEGNEIDIPTEDPPSDAQDTKNPIDLKGKFKNFNSYKMYQAAGDVSYPESNEDRYLHLRQYYINQVKGEKQRAENETMSGAFKRIINDEPLEKIEGYYTLRQRWRQEMHEQIKDGKKICHCQNCINVALPGSDYCINHILEDKNQKLFIACPKCHRPHPFFSVCFTCGV
;
A
#
# COMPACT_ATOMS: atom_id res chain seq x y z
N MET A 1 15.86 -23.20 26.95
CA MET A 1 14.44 -23.19 26.54
C MET A 1 13.65 -24.17 27.41
N ASN A 2 12.43 -23.84 27.84
CA ASN A 2 11.59 -24.76 28.64
C ASN A 2 11.18 -25.98 27.80
N GLN A 3 11.20 -27.18 28.38
CA GLN A 3 10.84 -28.44 27.72
C GLN A 3 9.42 -28.42 27.12
N SER A 4 8.46 -27.77 27.78
CA SER A 4 7.09 -27.65 27.27
C SER A 4 6.99 -26.81 25.99
N VAL A 5 7.80 -25.76 25.88
CA VAL A 5 7.86 -24.89 24.70
C VAL A 5 8.50 -25.63 23.52
N ARG A 6 9.51 -26.46 23.79
CA ARG A 6 10.17 -27.28 22.77
C ARG A 6 9.21 -28.27 22.11
N TYR A 7 8.45 -29.02 22.92
CA TYR A 7 7.45 -29.97 22.41
C TYR A 7 6.36 -29.29 21.57
N PHE A 8 5.94 -28.08 21.96
CA PHE A 8 4.95 -27.32 21.20
C PHE A 8 5.49 -26.90 19.83
N LEU A 9 6.72 -26.40 19.75
CA LEU A 9 7.34 -25.98 18.49
C LEU A 9 7.59 -27.18 17.55
N GLU A 10 8.11 -28.29 18.08
CA GLU A 10 8.33 -29.53 17.33
C GLU A 10 6.99 -30.11 16.80
N GLY A 11 5.92 -30.05 17.61
CA GLY A 11 4.59 -30.53 17.21
C GLY A 11 3.88 -29.67 16.14
N ASN A 12 4.34 -28.44 15.92
CA ASN A 12 3.83 -27.55 14.88
C ASN A 12 4.78 -27.43 13.67
N GLU A 13 5.77 -28.31 13.55
CA GLU A 13 6.77 -28.30 12.48
C GLU A 13 7.55 -26.98 12.37
N ILE A 14 7.74 -26.28 13.50
CA ILE A 14 8.51 -25.03 13.54
C ILE A 14 9.97 -25.37 13.83
N ASP A 15 10.86 -25.02 12.89
CA ASP A 15 12.30 -25.21 13.06
C ASP A 15 12.82 -24.44 14.27
N ILE A 16 13.36 -25.18 15.24
CA ILE A 16 14.00 -24.62 16.42
C ILE A 16 15.44 -24.30 16.05
N PRO A 17 15.90 -23.04 16.21
CA PRO A 17 17.29 -22.70 16.00
C PRO A 17 18.19 -23.59 16.87
N THR A 18 19.04 -24.40 16.22
CA THR A 18 20.06 -25.21 16.89
C THR A 18 21.32 -24.42 17.20
N GLU A 19 21.47 -23.25 16.57
CA GLU A 19 22.58 -22.34 16.80
C GLU A 19 22.40 -21.62 18.13
N ASP A 20 23.46 -21.57 18.93
CA ASP A 20 23.49 -20.76 20.14
C ASP A 20 23.32 -19.27 19.77
N PRO A 21 22.65 -18.48 20.62
CA PRO A 21 22.52 -17.05 20.38
C PRO A 21 23.91 -16.39 20.29
N PRO A 22 24.05 -15.30 19.52
CA PRO A 22 25.30 -14.54 19.43
C PRO A 22 25.85 -14.18 20.81
N SER A 23 27.18 -14.14 20.97
CA SER A 23 27.83 -13.86 22.25
C SER A 23 27.53 -12.47 22.83
N ASP A 24 27.04 -11.55 22.00
CA ASP A 24 26.59 -10.20 22.35
C ASP A 24 25.07 -10.10 22.59
N ALA A 25 24.35 -11.22 22.55
CA ALA A 25 22.92 -11.24 22.83
C ALA A 25 22.65 -10.75 24.27
N GLN A 26 21.76 -9.77 24.39
CA GLN A 26 21.31 -9.28 25.69
C GLN A 26 20.01 -9.97 26.07
N ASP A 27 19.97 -10.55 27.27
CA ASP A 27 18.74 -11.05 27.87
C ASP A 27 17.79 -9.88 28.09
N THR A 28 16.77 -9.76 27.24
CA THR A 28 15.72 -8.78 27.44
C THR A 28 14.72 -9.34 28.46
N LYS A 29 14.46 -8.57 29.53
CA LYS A 29 13.29 -8.84 30.37
C LYS A 29 12.06 -8.64 29.50
N ASN A 30 11.15 -9.61 29.50
CA ASN A 30 9.86 -9.50 28.80
C ASN A 30 9.26 -8.13 29.12
N PRO A 31 9.15 -7.20 28.15
CA PRO A 31 8.85 -5.80 28.41
C PRO A 31 7.41 -5.61 28.91
N ILE A 32 6.59 -6.66 28.79
CA ILE A 32 5.20 -6.68 29.18
C ILE A 32 5.12 -7.16 30.64
N ASP A 33 5.28 -6.22 31.56
CA ASP A 33 4.87 -6.43 32.94
C ASP A 33 3.34 -6.48 33.00
N LEU A 34 2.77 -7.69 33.14
CA LEU A 34 1.32 -7.94 33.24
C LEU A 34 0.70 -7.28 34.50
N LYS A 35 1.52 -6.91 35.48
CA LYS A 35 1.09 -6.16 36.67
C LYS A 35 1.44 -4.67 36.58
N GLY A 36 2.19 -4.28 35.56
CA GLY A 36 2.71 -2.93 35.35
C GLY A 36 1.91 -2.11 34.34
N LYS A 37 2.54 -1.07 33.82
CA LYS A 37 1.94 0.01 33.01
C LYS A 37 1.27 -0.48 31.70
N PHE A 38 1.52 -1.71 31.26
CA PHE A 38 0.93 -2.29 30.05
C PHE A 38 -0.41 -3.00 30.28
N LYS A 39 -0.91 -3.10 31.52
CA LYS A 39 -2.23 -3.72 31.81
C LYS A 39 -3.39 -3.09 31.03
N ASN A 40 -3.29 -1.80 30.72
CA ASN A 40 -4.31 -1.03 30.00
C ASN A 40 -3.92 -0.75 28.54
N PHE A 41 -2.89 -1.42 28.01
CA PHE A 41 -2.49 -1.21 26.62
C PHE A 41 -3.57 -1.77 25.70
N ASN A 42 -4.39 -0.85 25.18
CA ASN A 42 -5.50 -1.19 24.31
C ASN A 42 -4.96 -1.52 22.91
N SER A 43 -4.60 -2.78 22.73
CA SER A 43 -4.11 -3.31 21.47
C SER A 43 -5.19 -3.37 20.39
N TYR A 44 -6.48 -3.17 20.72
CA TYR A 44 -7.63 -3.19 19.80
C TYR A 44 -7.43 -2.34 18.53
N LYS A 45 -6.89 -1.12 18.69
CA LYS A 45 -6.63 -0.23 17.54
C LYS A 45 -5.55 -0.77 16.60
N MET A 46 -4.64 -1.61 17.11
CA MET A 46 -3.60 -2.26 16.30
C MET A 46 -4.17 -3.46 15.52
N TYR A 47 -5.20 -4.15 16.05
CA TYR A 47 -5.94 -5.20 15.32
C TYR A 47 -6.72 -4.63 14.14
N GLN A 48 -7.46 -3.53 14.36
CA GLN A 48 -8.18 -2.87 13.28
C GLN A 48 -7.25 -2.43 12.13
N ALA A 49 -6.03 -2.01 12.45
CA ALA A 49 -5.03 -1.63 11.46
C ALA A 49 -4.43 -2.83 10.68
N ALA A 50 -4.49 -4.04 11.24
CA ALA A 50 -4.01 -5.27 10.61
C ALA A 50 -5.07 -5.95 9.70
N GLY A 51 -6.33 -5.48 9.74
CA GLY A 51 -7.42 -6.01 8.92
C GLY A 51 -8.14 -7.22 9.50
N ASP A 52 -7.78 -7.67 10.70
CA ASP A 52 -8.43 -8.78 11.40
C ASP A 52 -9.56 -8.30 12.32
N VAL A 53 -10.70 -9.02 12.27
CA VAL A 53 -11.94 -8.65 12.97
C VAL A 53 -12.04 -9.34 14.35
N SER A 54 -11.26 -10.38 14.61
CA SER A 54 -11.30 -11.12 15.88
C SER A 54 -10.45 -10.46 16.96
N TYR A 55 -11.00 -10.41 18.18
CA TYR A 55 -10.25 -10.02 19.36
C TYR A 55 -9.17 -11.07 19.65
N PRO A 56 -7.96 -10.68 20.07
CA PRO A 56 -6.93 -11.64 20.47
C PRO A 56 -7.39 -12.44 21.69
N GLU A 57 -7.40 -13.76 21.56
CA GLU A 57 -7.80 -14.65 22.66
C GLU A 57 -6.62 -14.91 23.61
N SER A 58 -5.39 -14.95 23.09
CA SER A 58 -4.19 -15.25 23.86
C SER A 58 -3.21 -14.07 23.98
N ASN A 59 -2.29 -14.16 24.94
CA ASN A 59 -1.18 -13.20 25.06
C ASN A 59 -0.15 -13.34 23.93
N GLU A 60 -0.03 -14.53 23.35
CA GLU A 60 0.85 -14.81 22.22
C GLU A 60 0.35 -14.10 20.96
N ASP A 61 -0.97 -14.14 20.71
CA ASP A 61 -1.60 -13.36 19.64
C ASP A 61 -1.29 -11.88 19.81
N ARG A 62 -1.45 -11.35 21.03
CA ARG A 62 -1.14 -9.93 21.32
C ARG A 62 0.28 -9.54 20.97
N TYR A 63 1.24 -10.41 21.26
CA TYR A 63 2.64 -10.18 20.92
C TYR A 63 2.88 -10.25 19.40
N LEU A 64 2.31 -11.25 18.72
CA LEU A 64 2.42 -11.42 17.26
C LEU A 64 1.85 -10.21 16.52
N HIS A 65 0.67 -9.73 16.91
CA HIS A 65 0.05 -8.56 16.28
C HIS A 65 0.81 -7.27 16.56
N LEU A 66 1.35 -7.10 17.78
CA LEU A 66 2.23 -5.97 18.10
C LEU A 66 3.48 -5.97 17.21
N ARG A 67 4.11 -7.14 17.04
CA ARG A 67 5.26 -7.31 16.16
C ARG A 67 4.91 -7.01 14.70
N GLN A 68 3.78 -7.54 14.21
CA GLN A 68 3.31 -7.29 12.85
C GLN A 68 3.04 -5.80 12.60
N TYR A 69 2.44 -5.10 13.58
CA TYR A 69 2.24 -3.65 13.51
C TYR A 69 3.56 -2.90 13.35
N TYR A 70 4.57 -3.20 14.18
CA TYR A 70 5.87 -2.52 14.08
C TYR A 70 6.58 -2.83 12.76
N ILE A 71 6.51 -4.08 12.29
CA ILE A 71 7.03 -4.45 10.97
C ILE A 71 6.34 -3.62 9.88
N ASN A 72 5.00 -3.50 9.93
CA ASN A 72 4.24 -2.71 8.97
C ASN A 72 4.58 -1.21 9.08
N GLN A 73 4.80 -0.69 10.28
CA GLN A 73 5.20 0.70 10.51
C GLN A 73 6.58 0.98 9.89
N VAL A 74 7.58 0.14 10.18
CA VAL A 74 8.94 0.26 9.62
C VAL A 74 8.92 0.15 8.10
N LYS A 75 8.19 -0.83 7.55
CA LYS A 75 7.99 -0.96 6.09
C LYS A 75 7.33 0.29 5.50
N GLY A 76 6.28 0.80 6.16
CA GLY A 76 5.54 1.99 5.71
C GLY A 76 6.35 3.28 5.83
N GLU A 77 7.26 3.40 6.79
CA GLU A 77 8.20 4.52 6.91
C GLU A 77 9.27 4.46 5.81
N LYS A 78 9.85 3.29 5.55
CA LYS A 78 10.80 3.10 4.45
C LYS A 78 10.16 3.45 3.10
N GLN A 79 8.97 2.92 2.83
CA GLN A 79 8.23 3.21 1.60
C GLN A 79 7.89 4.71 1.48
N ARG A 80 7.51 5.37 2.59
CA ARG A 80 7.26 6.83 2.60
C ARG A 80 8.52 7.62 2.28
N ALA A 81 9.66 7.28 2.86
CA ALA A 81 10.92 7.95 2.60
C ALA A 81 11.35 7.80 1.12
N GLU A 82 11.19 6.61 0.54
CA GLU A 82 11.44 6.36 -0.89
C GLU A 82 10.51 7.18 -1.78
N ASN A 83 9.21 7.21 -1.46
CA ASN A 83 8.21 7.99 -2.19
C ASN A 83 8.46 9.51 -2.08
N GLU A 84 8.84 10.01 -0.91
CA GLU A 84 9.19 11.43 -0.70
C GLU A 84 10.45 11.81 -1.48
N THR A 85 11.47 10.95 -1.47
CA THR A 85 12.71 11.15 -2.26
C THR A 85 12.39 11.26 -3.75
N MET A 86 11.61 10.31 -4.28
CA MET A 86 11.14 10.31 -5.67
C MET A 86 10.31 11.55 -5.98
N SER A 87 9.34 11.90 -5.12
CA SER A 87 8.50 13.09 -5.32
C SER A 87 9.32 14.38 -5.29
N GLY A 88 10.34 14.47 -4.45
CA GLY A 88 11.25 15.61 -4.39
C GLY A 88 12.14 15.73 -5.62
N ALA A 89 12.57 14.61 -6.19
CA ALA A 89 13.27 14.59 -7.48
C ALA A 89 12.37 15.14 -8.60
N PHE A 90 11.14 14.64 -8.72
CA PHE A 90 10.18 15.14 -9.71
C PHE A 90 9.88 16.63 -9.57
N LYS A 91 9.74 17.16 -8.34
CA LYS A 91 9.50 18.59 -8.12
C LYS A 91 10.66 19.46 -8.61
N ARG A 92 11.91 19.07 -8.33
CA ARG A 92 13.10 19.82 -8.79
C ARG A 92 13.16 19.83 -10.31
N ILE A 93 12.99 18.67 -10.91
CA ILE A 93 12.93 18.49 -12.36
C ILE A 93 11.88 19.40 -13.01
N ILE A 94 10.65 19.42 -12.49
CA ILE A 94 9.55 20.21 -13.07
C ILE A 94 9.85 21.72 -13.02
N ASN A 95 10.57 22.18 -11.99
CA ASN A 95 10.87 23.60 -11.82
C ASN A 95 12.09 24.07 -12.61
N ASP A 96 13.10 23.20 -12.77
CA ASP A 96 14.42 23.60 -13.24
C ASP A 96 14.74 23.15 -14.68
N GLU A 97 14.00 22.17 -15.24
CA GLU A 97 14.31 21.60 -16.55
C GLU A 97 13.43 22.16 -17.70
N PRO A 98 13.97 22.18 -18.94
CA PRO A 98 13.24 22.66 -20.11
C PRO A 98 12.08 21.73 -20.49
N LEU A 99 11.07 22.29 -21.16
CA LEU A 99 9.76 21.66 -21.39
C LEU A 99 9.86 20.31 -22.13
N GLU A 100 10.85 20.14 -22.99
CA GLU A 100 11.06 18.90 -23.75
C GLU A 100 11.42 17.73 -22.83
N LYS A 101 12.07 17.99 -21.68
CA LYS A 101 12.37 16.94 -20.72
C LYS A 101 11.17 16.58 -19.85
N ILE A 102 10.26 17.52 -19.62
CA ILE A 102 9.04 17.33 -18.80
C ILE A 102 8.20 16.16 -19.33
N GLU A 103 8.05 16.04 -20.66
CA GLU A 103 7.31 14.95 -21.28
C GLU A 103 7.91 13.57 -20.94
N GLY A 104 9.24 13.45 -21.00
CA GLY A 104 9.95 12.22 -20.61
C GLY A 104 9.66 11.81 -19.16
N TYR A 105 9.49 12.78 -18.26
CA TYR A 105 9.15 12.48 -16.85
C TYR A 105 7.74 11.98 -16.66
N TYR A 106 6.77 12.48 -17.42
CA TYR A 106 5.41 11.96 -17.33
C TYR A 106 5.36 10.50 -17.80
N THR A 107 6.11 10.16 -18.85
CA THR A 107 6.26 8.77 -19.30
C THR A 107 6.94 7.90 -18.24
N LEU A 108 8.02 8.40 -17.62
CA LEU A 108 8.70 7.69 -16.52
C LEU A 108 7.78 7.48 -15.32
N ARG A 109 6.99 8.50 -14.96
CA ARG A 109 6.03 8.44 -13.86
C ARG A 109 4.90 7.44 -14.14
N GLN A 110 4.42 7.36 -15.38
CA GLN A 110 3.43 6.37 -15.80
C GLN A 110 3.99 4.95 -15.65
N ARG A 111 5.21 4.70 -16.15
CA ARG A 111 5.89 3.41 -16.02
C ARG A 111 6.08 2.99 -14.56
N TRP A 112 6.63 3.88 -13.74
CA TRP A 112 6.80 3.62 -12.31
C TRP A 112 5.46 3.27 -11.63
N ARG A 113 4.39 3.99 -11.98
CA ARG A 113 3.07 3.71 -11.41
C ARG A 113 2.56 2.33 -11.83
N GLN A 114 2.81 1.92 -13.06
CA GLN A 114 2.47 0.58 -13.55
C GLN A 114 3.26 -0.51 -12.80
N GLU A 115 4.58 -0.35 -12.65
CA GLU A 115 5.43 -1.27 -11.88
C GLU A 115 4.96 -1.41 -10.42
N MET A 116 4.51 -0.32 -9.79
CA MET A 116 3.95 -0.36 -8.43
C MET A 116 2.68 -1.23 -8.34
N HIS A 117 1.76 -1.11 -9.30
CA HIS A 117 0.55 -1.94 -9.31
C HIS A 117 0.87 -3.42 -9.60
N GLU A 118 1.86 -3.69 -10.46
CA GLU A 118 2.35 -5.05 -10.72
C GLU A 118 2.99 -5.68 -9.48
N GLN A 119 3.79 -4.92 -8.72
CA GLN A 119 4.40 -5.38 -7.47
C GLN A 119 3.36 -5.69 -6.38
N ILE A 120 2.31 -4.87 -6.27
CA ILE A 120 1.24 -5.05 -5.29
C ILE A 120 0.27 -6.18 -5.70
N LYS A 121 0.25 -6.57 -6.98
CA LYS A 121 -0.65 -7.59 -7.56
C LYS A 121 -2.13 -7.26 -7.34
N ASP A 122 -2.52 -5.99 -7.39
CA ASP A 122 -3.90 -5.57 -7.18
C ASP A 122 -4.79 -5.69 -8.43
N GLY A 123 -4.22 -6.12 -9.56
CA GLY A 123 -4.94 -6.30 -10.83
C GLY A 123 -5.36 -5.00 -11.50
N LYS A 124 -4.93 -3.83 -11.00
CA LYS A 124 -5.29 -2.53 -11.56
C LYS A 124 -4.32 -2.16 -12.68
N LYS A 125 -4.87 -1.87 -13.85
CA LYS A 125 -4.11 -1.38 -15.01
C LYS A 125 -4.04 0.14 -15.01
N ILE A 126 -2.94 0.70 -15.50
CA ILE A 126 -2.82 2.14 -15.75
C ILE A 126 -3.36 2.47 -17.14
N CYS A 127 -3.93 3.66 -17.28
CA CYS A 127 -4.44 4.22 -18.53
C CYS A 127 -3.42 4.12 -19.67
N HIS A 128 -3.88 3.73 -20.86
CA HIS A 128 -3.05 3.58 -22.05
C HIS A 128 -2.59 4.90 -22.68
N CYS A 129 -3.37 5.98 -22.51
CA CYS A 129 -2.96 7.32 -22.93
C CYS A 129 -1.58 7.68 -22.36
N GLN A 130 -0.66 8.10 -23.24
CA GLN A 130 0.69 8.48 -22.84
C GLN A 130 0.64 9.59 -21.80
N ASN A 131 1.57 9.56 -20.83
CA ASN A 131 1.69 10.57 -19.77
C ASN A 131 0.53 10.55 -18.75
N CYS A 132 -0.41 9.60 -18.83
CA CYS A 132 -1.49 9.46 -17.87
C CYS A 132 -1.16 8.43 -16.77
N ILE A 133 -1.24 8.84 -15.50
CA ILE A 133 -0.97 7.96 -14.35
C ILE A 133 -2.23 7.39 -13.70
N ASN A 134 -3.41 7.69 -14.25
CA ASN A 134 -4.67 7.27 -13.66
C ASN A 134 -4.93 5.79 -13.94
N VAL A 135 -5.61 5.13 -13.01
CA VAL A 135 -6.04 3.74 -13.18
C VAL A 135 -7.10 3.66 -14.29
N ALA A 136 -6.97 2.67 -15.17
CA ALA A 136 -7.94 2.37 -16.22
C ALA A 136 -9.25 1.83 -15.64
N LEU A 137 -10.37 2.11 -16.31
CA LEU A 137 -11.66 1.58 -15.90
C LEU A 137 -11.72 0.07 -16.16
N PRO A 138 -12.41 -0.72 -15.32
CA PRO A 138 -12.59 -2.14 -15.57
C PRO A 138 -13.21 -2.40 -16.95
N GLY A 139 -12.55 -3.25 -17.75
CA GLY A 139 -12.99 -3.57 -19.12
C GLY A 139 -12.56 -2.56 -20.20
N SER A 140 -11.83 -1.51 -19.84
CA SER A 140 -11.22 -0.56 -20.78
C SER A 140 -9.72 -0.43 -20.50
N ASP A 141 -8.96 -0.01 -21.50
CA ASP A 141 -7.55 0.35 -21.32
C ASP A 141 -7.38 1.83 -20.94
N TYR A 142 -8.47 2.59 -20.81
CA TYR A 142 -8.45 4.02 -20.54
C TYR A 142 -9.06 4.36 -19.18
N CYS A 143 -8.53 5.40 -18.53
CA CYS A 143 -9.13 5.96 -17.32
C CYS A 143 -10.36 6.80 -17.64
N ILE A 144 -11.09 7.21 -16.61
CA ILE A 144 -12.29 8.05 -16.75
C ILE A 144 -12.07 9.32 -17.59
N ASN A 145 -10.90 9.95 -17.49
CA ASN A 145 -10.61 11.21 -18.21
C ASN A 145 -10.31 11.00 -19.69
N HIS A 146 -9.81 9.82 -20.06
CA HIS A 146 -9.45 9.47 -21.45
C HIS A 146 -10.39 8.43 -22.05
N ILE A 147 -11.50 8.11 -21.37
CA ILE A 147 -12.41 7.04 -21.80
C ILE A 147 -12.97 7.29 -23.21
N LEU A 148 -13.09 8.55 -23.64
CA LEU A 148 -13.57 8.88 -24.99
C LEU A 148 -12.60 8.50 -26.11
N GLU A 149 -11.34 8.16 -25.78
CA GLU A 149 -10.37 7.61 -26.74
C GLU A 149 -10.60 6.11 -27.01
N ASP A 150 -11.31 5.41 -26.11
CA ASP A 150 -11.68 4.02 -26.29
C ASP A 150 -12.79 3.90 -27.35
N LYS A 151 -12.48 3.29 -28.50
CA LYS A 151 -13.46 3.11 -29.59
C LYS A 151 -14.55 2.09 -29.26
N ASN A 152 -14.31 1.22 -28.28
CA ASN A 152 -15.24 0.15 -27.92
C ASN A 152 -16.19 0.55 -26.79
N GLN A 153 -15.89 1.62 -26.06
CA GLN A 153 -16.76 2.10 -24.98
C GLN A 153 -18.03 2.75 -25.54
N LYS A 154 -19.15 2.52 -24.86
CA LYS A 154 -20.48 3.09 -25.21
C LYS A 154 -21.18 3.77 -24.04
N LEU A 155 -20.52 3.82 -22.88
CA LEU A 155 -21.14 4.23 -21.62
C LEU A 155 -20.91 5.72 -21.33
N PHE A 156 -19.92 6.33 -21.95
CA PHE A 156 -19.50 7.70 -21.72
C PHE A 156 -19.64 8.54 -22.99
N ILE A 157 -20.05 9.78 -22.79
CA ILE A 157 -20.15 10.82 -23.82
C ILE A 157 -19.41 12.09 -23.36
N ALA A 158 -19.00 12.92 -24.31
CA ALA A 158 -18.42 14.23 -24.02
C ALA A 158 -19.54 15.22 -23.67
N CYS A 159 -19.42 15.91 -22.53
CA CYS A 159 -20.34 17.01 -22.22
C CYS A 159 -20.24 18.10 -23.29
N PRO A 160 -21.35 18.60 -23.86
CA PRO A 160 -21.30 19.64 -24.91
C PRO A 160 -20.76 20.98 -24.42
N LYS A 161 -20.77 21.23 -23.09
CA LYS A 161 -20.34 22.51 -22.50
C LYS A 161 -18.88 22.49 -22.03
N CYS A 162 -18.46 21.45 -21.32
CA CYS A 162 -17.11 21.37 -20.74
C CYS A 162 -16.21 20.30 -21.38
N HIS A 163 -16.75 19.53 -22.32
CA HIS A 163 -16.07 18.41 -23.01
C HIS A 163 -15.52 17.32 -22.10
N ARG A 164 -15.86 17.33 -20.80
CA ARG A 164 -15.49 16.26 -19.89
C ARG A 164 -16.35 15.02 -20.14
N PRO A 165 -15.76 13.82 -20.03
CA PRO A 165 -16.52 12.57 -20.09
C PRO A 165 -17.50 12.48 -18.92
N HIS A 166 -18.72 12.04 -19.22
CA HIS A 166 -19.71 11.65 -18.22
C HIS A 166 -20.54 10.46 -18.74
N PRO A 167 -21.17 9.68 -17.83
CA PRO A 167 -22.06 8.61 -18.24
C PRO A 167 -23.21 9.13 -19.12
N PHE A 168 -23.56 8.42 -20.19
CA PHE A 168 -24.62 8.84 -21.11
C PHE A 168 -26.00 8.94 -20.43
N PHE A 169 -26.21 8.17 -19.36
CA PHE A 169 -27.45 8.10 -18.60
C PHE A 169 -27.51 9.11 -17.44
N SER A 170 -26.51 9.97 -17.29
CA SER A 170 -26.48 10.99 -16.24
C SER A 170 -26.15 12.37 -16.80
N VAL A 171 -26.59 13.41 -16.10
CA VAL A 171 -26.12 14.78 -16.34
C VAL A 171 -24.61 14.87 -16.10
N CYS A 172 -23.96 15.85 -16.71
CA CYS A 172 -22.56 16.13 -16.46
C CYS A 172 -22.35 16.57 -15.00
N PHE A 173 -21.55 15.84 -14.22
CA PHE A 173 -21.30 16.18 -12.81
C PHE A 173 -20.58 17.51 -12.60
N THR A 174 -19.91 18.05 -13.62
CA THR A 174 -19.24 19.36 -13.55
C THR A 174 -20.18 20.51 -13.89
N CYS A 175 -21.09 20.33 -14.85
CA CYS A 175 -21.95 21.41 -15.34
C CYS A 175 -23.39 21.34 -14.83
N GLY A 176 -23.85 20.17 -14.35
CA GLY A 176 -25.24 19.91 -14.01
C GLY A 176 -26.20 19.92 -15.20
N VAL A 177 -25.67 19.81 -16.43
CA VAL A 177 -26.41 19.80 -17.70
C VAL A 177 -26.29 18.43 -18.34
#